data_AF-A0A226D0N3-F1
#
_entry.id   AF-A0A226D0N3-F1
#
_cell.length_a   1.000
_cell.length_b   1.000
_cell.length_c   1.000
_cell.angle_alpha   90.00
_cell.angle_beta   90.00
_cell.angle_gamma   90.00
#
_symmetry.space_group_name_H-M   'P 1'
#
loop_
_entity.id
_entity.type
_entity.pdbx_description
1 polymer ?
#
loop_
_entity_poly.entity_id
_entity_poly.type
_entity_poly.pdbx_seq_one_letter_code
_entity_poly.pdbx_strand_id
1 'polypeptide(L)'
;MPVCILTCEVRNDNPDSWHISILGLDSKSASEMRSRHTDLDPGPESAFEMCLFHYEVRPIVCRFLVRPEINHIFEAMENRPEAILKLAAKYINTLESLNYKLKSTTPSSSEGKSKWTFTLRSSPSKSPLSKLKRSSK
;
A
#
# COMPACT_ATOMS: atom_id res chain seq x y z
N MET A 1 -14.09 1.21 -12.23
CA MET A 1 -12.62 1.25 -12.21
C MET A 1 -12.18 1.04 -10.77
N PRO A 2 -11.40 0.01 -10.46
CA PRO A 2 -10.99 -0.24 -9.08
C PRO A 2 -10.13 0.91 -8.54
N VAL A 3 -10.38 1.21 -7.26
CA VAL A 3 -9.73 2.27 -6.51
C VAL A 3 -8.83 1.60 -5.47
N CYS A 4 -7.57 1.97 -5.46
CA CYS A 4 -6.61 1.56 -4.45
C CYS A 4 -6.34 2.74 -3.51
N ILE A 5 -6.29 2.48 -2.21
CA ILE A 5 -6.01 3.48 -1.18
C ILE A 5 -4.77 3.04 -0.41
N LEU A 6 -3.70 3.82 -0.50
CA LEU A 6 -2.50 3.68 0.31
C LEU A 6 -2.55 4.73 1.43
N THR A 7 -2.49 4.30 2.68
CA THR A 7 -2.48 5.19 3.85
C THR A 7 -1.19 5.03 4.62
N CYS A 8 -0.57 6.12 5.03
CA CYS A 8 0.63 6.19 5.85
C CYS A 8 0.32 6.99 7.10
N GLU A 9 0.66 6.50 8.28
CA GLU A 9 0.44 7.16 9.56
C GLU A 9 1.71 7.07 10.40
N VAL A 10 2.10 8.17 11.03
CA VAL A 10 3.23 8.27 11.97
C VAL A 10 2.78 9.04 13.18
N ARG A 11 3.13 8.53 14.35
CA ARG A 11 3.00 9.24 15.62
C ARG A 11 4.31 9.93 15.96
N ASN A 12 4.21 11.19 16.37
CA ASN A 12 5.36 11.99 16.80
C ASN A 12 5.74 11.67 18.26
N ASP A 13 4.78 11.21 19.07
CA ASP A 13 4.91 10.92 20.50
C ASP A 13 5.46 9.52 20.80
N ASN A 14 5.36 8.59 19.85
CA ASN A 14 5.89 7.24 19.99
C ASN A 14 6.81 6.90 18.80
N PRO A 15 8.13 6.75 19.03
CA PRO A 15 9.09 6.52 17.98
C PRO A 15 8.85 5.25 17.15
N ASP A 16 8.21 4.26 17.73
CA ASP A 16 8.00 2.99 17.07
C ASP A 16 6.59 2.89 16.46
N SER A 17 5.73 3.89 16.68
CA SER A 17 4.34 3.85 16.22
C SER A 17 4.16 4.51 14.85
N TRP A 18 4.24 3.67 13.83
CA TRP A 18 3.93 3.99 12.44
C TRP A 18 3.11 2.87 11.80
N HIS A 19 2.39 3.22 10.74
CA HIS A 19 1.48 2.29 10.07
C HIS A 19 1.36 2.63 8.58
N ILE A 20 1.44 1.63 7.72
CA ILE A 20 1.17 1.78 6.29
C ILE A 20 0.20 0.70 5.81
N SER A 21 -0.81 1.05 5.03
CA SER A 21 -1.84 0.11 4.57
C SER A 21 -2.22 0.34 3.12
N ILE A 22 -2.39 -0.74 2.37
CA ILE A 22 -2.86 -0.73 0.99
C ILE A 22 -4.20 -1.48 0.90
N LEU A 23 -5.25 -0.79 0.46
CA LEU A 23 -6.61 -1.31 0.34
C LEU A 23 -7.10 -1.21 -1.11
N GLY A 24 -8.05 -2.08 -1.49
CA GLY A 24 -8.76 -1.98 -2.78
C GLY A 24 -8.02 -2.58 -3.98
N LEU A 25 -7.03 -3.44 -3.72
CA LEU A 25 -6.41 -4.29 -4.75
C LEU A 25 -7.24 -5.56 -4.98
N ASP A 26 -7.32 -5.99 -6.25
CA ASP A 26 -7.77 -7.34 -6.57
C ASP A 26 -6.73 -8.40 -6.15
N SER A 27 -7.14 -9.66 -6.04
CA SER A 27 -6.29 -10.75 -5.55
C SER A 27 -5.00 -10.94 -6.35
N LYS A 28 -5.04 -10.74 -7.68
CA LYS A 28 -3.86 -10.84 -8.53
C LYS A 28 -2.89 -9.69 -8.28
N SER A 29 -3.39 -8.46 -8.24
CA SER A 29 -2.58 -7.27 -7.94
C SER A 29 -1.99 -7.31 -6.52
N ALA A 30 -2.77 -7.79 -5.55
CA ALA A 30 -2.30 -7.97 -4.17
C ALA A 30 -1.20 -9.03 -4.08
N SER A 31 -1.34 -10.16 -4.79
CA SER A 31 -0.30 -11.20 -4.86
C SER A 31 0.98 -10.68 -5.52
N GLU A 32 0.86 -9.89 -6.59
CA GLU A 32 2.01 -9.30 -7.28
C GLU A 32 2.71 -8.22 -6.44
N MET A 33 1.95 -7.46 -5.63
CA MET A 33 2.54 -6.55 -4.65
C MET A 33 3.36 -7.30 -3.60
N ARG A 34 2.83 -8.42 -3.07
CA ARG A 34 3.53 -9.26 -2.08
C ARG A 34 4.77 -9.97 -2.65
N SER A 35 4.75 -10.37 -3.92
CA SER A 35 5.93 -10.99 -4.55
C SER A 35 7.08 -10.01 -4.76
N ARG A 36 6.77 -8.72 -4.96
CA ARG A 36 7.77 -7.66 -5.19
C ARG A 36 8.23 -6.95 -3.92
N HIS A 37 7.38 -6.94 -2.90
CA HIS A 37 7.66 -6.37 -1.58
C HIS A 37 7.41 -7.46 -0.56
N THR A 38 8.46 -8.23 -0.28
CA THR A 38 8.43 -9.31 0.73
C THR A 38 8.07 -8.77 2.11
N ASP A 39 8.29 -7.48 2.34
CA ASP A 39 7.83 -6.75 3.51
C ASP A 39 6.29 -6.71 3.64
N LEU A 40 5.52 -6.74 2.53
CA LEU A 40 4.04 -6.81 2.54
C LEU A 40 3.50 -8.24 2.77
N ASP A 41 4.36 -9.25 2.90
CA ASP A 41 3.96 -10.63 3.13
C ASP A 41 3.43 -10.81 4.56
N PRO A 42 2.14 -11.16 4.74
CA PRO A 42 1.53 -11.20 6.05
C PRO A 42 1.95 -12.42 6.90
N GLY A 43 2.83 -13.27 6.37
CA GLY A 43 3.21 -14.52 7.00
C GLY A 43 2.10 -15.58 6.95
N PRO A 44 2.40 -16.82 7.34
CA PRO A 44 1.48 -17.96 7.18
C PRO A 44 0.22 -17.91 8.05
N GLU A 45 0.11 -16.98 9.02
CA GLU A 45 -1.01 -16.92 9.98
C GLU A 45 -2.08 -15.85 9.69
N SER A 46 -1.96 -15.09 8.59
CA SER A 46 -2.87 -13.97 8.31
C SER A 46 -3.87 -14.29 7.20
N ALA A 47 -5.13 -14.48 7.60
CA ALA A 47 -6.24 -14.83 6.72
C ALA A 47 -6.82 -13.65 5.90
N PHE A 48 -6.18 -12.47 5.90
CA PHE A 48 -6.71 -11.28 5.25
C PHE A 48 -5.92 -10.90 4.00
N GLU A 49 -6.62 -10.75 2.87
CA GLU A 49 -6.15 -10.14 1.61
C GLU A 49 -5.90 -8.62 1.74
N MET A 50 -5.43 -8.19 2.91
CA MET A 50 -5.21 -6.79 3.26
C MET A 50 -3.74 -6.63 3.63
N CYS A 51 -2.97 -5.89 2.83
CA CYS A 51 -1.61 -5.55 3.19
C CYS A 51 -1.66 -4.38 4.18
N LEU A 52 -1.80 -4.72 5.47
CA LEU A 52 -1.72 -3.79 6.59
C LEU A 52 -0.33 -3.90 7.21
N PHE A 53 0.30 -2.82 7.65
CA PHE A 53 1.44 -2.88 8.56
C PHE A 53 1.06 -2.17 9.83
N HIS A 54 1.01 -2.92 10.94
CA HIS A 54 0.70 -2.38 12.25
C HIS A 54 1.85 -2.64 13.22
N TYR A 55 2.49 -1.59 13.73
CA TYR A 55 3.36 -1.68 14.89
C TYR A 55 2.62 -1.11 16.11
N GLU A 56 1.95 -1.96 16.89
CA GLU A 56 1.60 -1.68 18.29
C GLU A 56 1.10 -2.94 19.06
N VAL A 57 1.22 -2.89 20.38
CA VAL A 57 1.05 -4.01 21.32
C VAL A 57 -0.44 -4.28 21.61
N ARG A 58 -1.21 -4.75 20.61
CA ARG A 58 -2.59 -5.36 20.69
C ARG A 58 -3.73 -4.44 21.24
N PRO A 59 -5.02 -4.72 20.90
CA PRO A 59 -5.59 -6.00 20.45
C PRO A 59 -6.30 -6.00 19.07
N ILE A 60 -6.15 -7.13 18.38
CA ILE A 60 -6.88 -7.60 17.17
C ILE A 60 -6.72 -6.74 15.90
N VAL A 61 -5.48 -6.55 15.45
CA VAL A 61 -5.18 -6.28 14.04
C VAL A 61 -3.92 -7.07 13.73
N CYS A 62 -3.89 -7.80 12.61
CA CYS A 62 -2.76 -8.64 12.19
C CYS A 62 -1.42 -7.97 12.53
N ARG A 63 -0.64 -8.59 13.42
CA ARG A 63 0.72 -8.16 13.72
C ARG A 63 1.59 -8.66 12.59
N PHE A 64 1.92 -7.76 11.66
CA PHE A 64 2.94 -8.05 10.66
C PHE A 64 4.30 -7.91 11.35
N LEU A 65 5.15 -8.92 11.19
CA LEU A 65 6.56 -8.82 11.60
C LEU A 65 7.21 -7.78 10.69
N VAL A 66 7.49 -6.58 11.24
CA VAL A 66 8.30 -5.58 10.55
C VAL A 66 9.64 -6.25 10.22
N ARG A 67 9.88 -6.50 8.93
CA ARG A 67 11.14 -7.09 8.49
C ARG A 67 12.29 -6.10 8.76
N PRO A 68 13.50 -6.57 9.11
CA PRO A 68 14.65 -5.71 9.40
C PRO A 68 14.93 -4.65 8.33
N GLU A 69 14.59 -4.96 7.08
CA GLU A 69 14.73 -4.07 5.92
C GLU A 69 13.93 -2.77 6.04
N ILE A 70 12.77 -2.80 6.70
CA ILE A 70 11.99 -1.58 6.96
C ILE A 70 12.61 -0.80 8.12
N ASN A 71 13.08 -1.48 9.17
CA ASN A 71 13.75 -0.81 10.28
C ASN A 71 14.95 -0.02 9.80
N HIS A 72 15.74 -0.54 8.86
CA HIS A 72 16.86 0.19 8.27
C HIS A 72 16.46 1.51 7.58
N ILE A 73 15.26 1.60 6.99
CA ILE A 73 14.76 2.84 6.37
C ILE A 73 14.49 3.90 7.45
N PHE A 74 13.89 3.49 8.58
CA PHE A 74 13.59 4.37 9.70
C PHE A 74 14.82 4.70 10.57
N GLU A 75 15.78 3.78 10.67
CA GLU A 75 17.07 4.00 11.37
C GLU A 75 17.99 4.92 10.57
N ALA A 76 18.03 4.77 9.24
CA ALA A 76 18.87 5.60 8.37
C ALA A 76 18.34 7.02 8.18
N MET A 77 17.07 7.30 8.54
CA MET A 77 16.46 8.61 8.40
C MET A 77 16.03 9.15 9.75
N GLU A 78 16.70 10.21 10.21
CA GLU A 78 16.33 10.95 11.42
C GLU A 78 14.91 11.57 11.33
N ASN A 79 14.38 11.72 10.10
CA ASN A 79 13.05 12.25 9.82
C ASN A 79 12.05 11.14 9.45
N ARG A 80 11.27 10.67 10.43
CA ARG A 80 10.27 9.59 10.23
C ARG A 80 9.16 9.89 9.22
N PRO A 81 8.55 11.09 9.21
CA PRO A 81 7.67 11.52 8.12
C PRO A 81 8.28 11.28 6.74
N GLU A 82 9.56 11.58 6.56
CA GLU A 82 10.24 11.34 5.29
C GLU A 82 10.45 9.85 5.03
N ALA A 83 10.83 9.08 6.06
CA ALA A 83 11.02 7.64 5.96
C ALA A 83 9.78 6.89 5.47
N ILE A 84 8.63 7.16 6.08
CA ILE A 84 7.37 6.53 5.68
C ILE A 84 6.93 6.96 4.29
N LEU A 85 7.19 8.22 3.91
CA LEU A 85 6.86 8.73 2.57
C LEU A 85 7.76 8.12 1.49
N LYS A 86 9.02 7.83 1.77
CA LYS A 86 9.89 7.07 0.85
C LYS A 86 9.40 5.64 0.67
N LEU A 87 8.97 4.98 1.76
CA LEU A 87 8.36 3.66 1.67
C LEU A 87 7.05 3.69 0.85
N ALA A 88 6.22 4.71 1.08
CA ALA A 88 5.00 4.95 0.30
C ALA A 88 5.30 5.12 -1.19
N ALA A 89 6.32 5.91 -1.54
CA ALA A 89 6.75 6.10 -2.92
C ALA A 89 7.19 4.78 -3.59
N LYS A 90 7.92 3.91 -2.86
CA LYS A 90 8.30 2.58 -3.34
C LYS A 90 7.07 1.73 -3.71
N TYR A 91 6.04 1.75 -2.88
CA TYR A 91 4.79 1.03 -3.16
C TYR A 91 3.99 1.66 -4.30
N ILE A 92 3.90 2.99 -4.35
CA ILE A 92 3.22 3.71 -5.44
C ILE A 92 3.87 3.37 -6.80
N ASN A 93 5.20 3.39 -6.90
CA ASN A 93 5.89 3.03 -8.15
C ASN A 93 5.55 1.61 -8.62
N THR A 94 5.37 0.69 -7.68
CA THR A 94 4.96 -0.67 -8.02
C THR A 94 3.52 -0.72 -8.47
N LEU A 95 2.61 -0.05 -7.76
CA LEU A 95 1.22 0.09 -8.14
C LEU A 95 1.06 0.72 -9.53
N GLU A 96 1.88 1.70 -9.88
CA GLU A 96 1.92 2.29 -11.23
C GLU A 96 2.31 1.28 -12.30
N SER A 97 3.30 0.42 -12.02
CA SER A 97 3.64 -0.71 -12.92
C SER A 97 2.50 -1.73 -13.06
N LEU A 98 1.57 -1.76 -12.09
CA LEU A 98 0.35 -2.57 -12.11
C LEU A 98 -0.86 -1.82 -12.69
N ASN A 99 -0.62 -0.72 -13.42
CA ASN A 99 -1.63 0.15 -14.06
C ASN A 99 -2.51 0.97 -13.10
N TYR A 100 -2.15 1.09 -11.83
CA TYR A 100 -2.79 2.01 -10.88
C TYR A 100 -2.11 3.38 -10.93
N LYS A 101 -2.82 4.42 -11.38
CA LYS A 101 -2.30 5.78 -11.45
C LYS A 101 -2.70 6.58 -10.23
N LEU A 102 -1.75 7.32 -9.64
CA LEU A 102 -2.05 8.26 -8.57
C LEU A 102 -3.07 9.32 -9.03
N LYS A 103 -4.10 9.57 -8.21
CA LYS A 103 -5.18 10.53 -8.49
C LYS A 103 -5.22 11.67 -7.49
N SER A 104 -4.99 11.38 -6.22
CA SER A 104 -4.96 12.40 -5.20
C SER A 104 -4.08 11.98 -4.03
N THR A 105 -3.57 12.99 -3.35
CA THR A 105 -2.85 12.87 -2.09
C THR A 105 -3.54 13.79 -1.09
N THR A 106 -3.90 13.25 0.06
CA THR A 106 -4.56 13.99 1.14
C THR A 106 -3.71 13.87 2.40
N PRO A 107 -2.94 14.90 2.75
CA PRO A 107 -2.28 14.98 4.05
C PRO A 107 -3.30 15.39 5.12
N SER A 108 -3.13 14.85 6.32
CA SER A 108 -3.88 15.21 7.52
C SER A 108 -2.90 15.21 8.69
N SER A 109 -2.92 16.27 9.48
CA SER A 109 -2.16 16.36 10.72
C SER A 109 -3.13 16.65 11.85
N SER A 110 -3.03 15.86 12.90
CA SER A 110 -3.73 16.04 14.18
C SER A 110 -2.68 16.01 15.29
N GLU A 111 -3.00 16.51 16.47
CA GLU A 111 -2.06 16.63 17.59
C GLU A 111 -1.21 15.34 17.78
N GLY A 112 0.09 15.45 17.50
CA GLY A 112 1.04 14.33 17.62
C GLY A 112 0.96 13.23 16.54
N LYS A 113 0.12 13.36 15.49
CA LYS A 113 -0.05 12.34 14.45
C LYS A 113 -0.09 12.95 13.04
N SER A 114 0.76 12.43 12.17
CA SER A 114 0.77 12.76 10.74
C SER A 114 0.20 11.59 9.94
N LYS A 115 -0.70 11.89 9.00
CA LYS A 115 -1.33 10.90 8.12
C LYS A 115 -1.29 11.38 6.67
N TRP A 116 -0.95 10.48 5.76
CA TRP A 116 -1.02 10.72 4.32
C TRP A 116 -1.88 9.64 3.68
N THR A 117 -2.85 10.05 2.87
CA THR A 117 -3.70 9.13 2.10
C THR A 117 -3.47 9.37 0.62
N PHE A 118 -3.07 8.32 -0.09
CA PHE A 118 -2.86 8.31 -1.54
C PHE A 118 -3.97 7.50 -2.19
N THR A 119 -4.71 8.12 -3.09
CA THR A 119 -5.75 7.43 -3.86
C THR A 119 -5.22 7.15 -5.26
N LEU A 120 -5.19 5.88 -5.64
CA LEU A 120 -4.81 5.42 -6.97
C LEU A 120 -6.02 4.80 -7.67
N ARG A 121 -6.04 4.87 -9.00
CA ARG A 121 -7.09 4.23 -9.81
C ARG A 121 -6.49 3.41 -10.92
N SER A 122 -6.98 2.20 -11.11
CA SER A 122 -6.57 1.42 -12.28
C SER A 122 -7.17 2.02 -13.55
N SER A 123 -6.42 1.95 -14.64
CA SER A 123 -6.96 2.30 -15.97
C SER A 123 -8.05 1.30 -16.35
N PRO A 124 -9.06 1.69 -17.17
CA PRO A 124 -10.02 0.73 -17.68
C PRO A 124 -9.25 -0.35 -18.44
N SER A 125 -9.43 -1.62 -18.05
CA SER A 125 -8.96 -2.73 -18.88
C SER A 125 -9.60 -2.55 -20.25
N LYS A 126 -8.79 -2.33 -21.29
CA LYS A 126 -9.27 -2.46 -22.67
C LYS A 126 -9.50 -3.95 -22.92
N SER A 127 -10.56 -4.51 -22.35
CA SER A 127 -11.06 -5.80 -22.80
C SER A 127 -11.45 -5.65 -24.27
N PRO A 128 -11.00 -6.53 -25.18
CA PRO A 128 -11.37 -6.46 -26.58
C PRO A 128 -12.85 -6.83 -26.71
N LEU A 129 -13.73 -5.84 -26.68
CA LEU A 129 -15.12 -6.02 -27.05
C LEU A 129 -15.19 -6.27 -28.56
N SER A 130 -15.39 -7.54 -28.91
CA SER A 130 -16.11 -8.03 -30.09
C SER A 130 -15.77 -7.40 -31.46
N LYS A 131 -14.85 -8.05 -32.21
CA LYS A 131 -15.04 -8.23 -33.65
C LYS A 131 -15.60 -9.63 -33.90
N LEU A 132 -16.84 -9.86 -33.48
CA LEU A 132 -17.62 -10.99 -33.99
C LEU A 132 -18.57 -10.47 -35.07
N LYS A 133 -18.46 -11.06 -36.26
CA LYS A 133 -19.36 -11.00 -37.44
C LYS A 133 -19.48 -9.68 -38.21
N ARG A 134 -18.89 -9.70 -39.41
CA ARG A 134 -19.66 -9.78 -40.66
C ARG A 134 -18.82 -10.54 -41.71
N SER A 135 -18.99 -11.86 -41.73
CA SER A 135 -18.94 -12.57 -43.01
C SER A 135 -20.27 -12.28 -43.68
N SER A 136 -20.23 -11.68 -44.86
CA SER A 136 -21.39 -11.54 -45.74
C SER A 136 -20.85 -11.78 -47.14
N LYS A 137 -21.34 -12.90 -47.68
CA LYS A 137 -21.33 -13.41 -49.06
C LYS A 137 -20.75 -12.49 -50.13
#